data_AF-A0A355GGU1-F1
#
_entry.id   AF-A0A355GGU1-F1
#
_cell.length_a   1.000
_cell.length_b   1.000
_cell.length_c   1.000
_cell.angle_alpha   90.00
_cell.angle_beta   90.00
_cell.angle_gamma   90.00
#
_symmetry.space_group_name_H-M   'P 1'
#
loop_
_entity.id
_entity.type
_entity.pdbx_description
1 polymer ?
#
loop_
_entity_poly.entity_id
_entity_poly.type
_entity_poly.pdbx_seq_one_letter_code
_entity_poly.pdbx_strand_id
1 'polypeptide(L)' 'MVTTLIGHIDSDCFYVSCERIRSYSLRGVPCGVLGNQGACVIAKSYELKAYGVKTGPP' A
#
# COMPACT_ATOMS: atom_id res chain seq x y z
N MET A 1 -36.80 1.25 17.60
CA MET A 1 -35.41 0.74 17.73
C MET A 1 -34.54 1.54 16.80
N VAL A 2 -33.47 2.16 17.30
CA VAL A 2 -32.46 2.79 16.46
C VAL A 2 -31.45 1.70 16.09
N THR A 3 -31.29 1.43 14.81
CA THR A 3 -30.25 0.53 14.30
C THR A 3 -28.93 1.29 14.20
N THR A 4 -27.90 0.81 14.90
CA THR A 4 -26.54 1.33 14.76
C THR A 4 -25.90 0.77 13.48
N LEU A 5 -25.46 1.67 12.59
CA LEU A 5 -24.64 1.33 11.43
C LEU A 5 -23.17 1.52 11.79
N ILE A 6 -22.36 0.48 11.56
CA ILE A 6 -20.91 0.50 11.77
C ILE A 6 -20.23 0.26 10.42
N GLY A 7 -19.31 1.14 10.05
CA GLY A 7 -18.49 1.01 8.85
C GLY A 7 -17.00 0.95 9.20
N HIS A 8 -16.26 0.12 8.48
CA HIS A 8 -14.80 0.05 8.54
C HIS A 8 -14.23 0.44 7.17
N ILE A 9 -13.33 1.41 7.13
CA ILE A 9 -12.74 1.94 5.92
C ILE A 9 -11.24 1.71 6.00
N ASP A 10 -10.69 1.07 4.96
CA ASP A 10 -9.26 0.84 4.79
C ASP A 10 -8.83 1.41 3.44
N SER A 11 -7.62 1.97 3.37
CA SER A 11 -7.11 2.58 2.15
C SER A 11 -6.29 1.59 1.33
N ASP A 12 -6.60 1.51 0.04
CA ASP A 12 -5.85 0.68 -0.90
C ASP A 12 -4.38 1.08 -0.94
N CYS A 13 -3.51 0.12 -0.60
CA CYS A 13 -2.06 0.27 -0.64
C CYS A 13 -1.57 1.57 0.05
N PHE A 14 -2.11 1.91 1.22
CA PHE A 14 -1.99 3.24 1.85
C PHE A 14 -0.65 3.99 1.64
N TYR A 15 0.47 3.44 2.07
CA TYR A 15 1.77 4.12 1.93
C TYR A 15 2.19 4.33 0.46
N VAL A 16 1.88 3.38 -0.44
CA VAL A 16 2.10 3.57 -1.88
C VAL A 16 1.22 4.69 -2.43
N SER A 17 -0.03 4.78 -1.98
CA SER A 17 -0.94 5.85 -2.37
C SER A 17 -0.45 7.23 -1.91
N CYS A 18 0.14 7.32 -0.70
CA CYS A 18 0.83 8.54 -0.24
C CYS A 18 2.02 8.91 -1.14
N GLU A 19 2.89 7.95 -1.47
CA GLU A 19 4.04 8.22 -2.35
C GLU A 19 3.61 8.64 -3.77
N ARG A 20 2.49 8.12 -4.29
CA ARG A 20 1.90 8.53 -5.58
C ARG A 20 1.33 9.95 -5.57
N ILE A 21 1.00 10.49 -4.40
CA ILE A 21 0.65 11.92 -4.24
C ILE A 21 1.92 12.77 -4.19
N ARG A 22 2.96 12.29 -3.49
CA ARG A 22 4.25 12.99 -3.39
C ARG A 22 5.00 13.04 -4.72
N SER A 23 4.89 11.99 -5.54
CA SER A 23 5.49 11.91 -6.86
C SER A 23 4.55 11.24 -7.86
N TYR A 24 4.04 12.02 -8.81
CA TYR A 24 3.14 11.51 -9.84
C TYR A 24 3.78 10.51 -10.81
N SER A 25 5.12 10.47 -10.89
CA SER A 25 5.83 9.47 -11.70
C SER A 25 5.66 8.04 -11.20
N LEU A 26 5.21 7.85 -9.94
CA LEU A 26 4.95 6.53 -9.36
C LEU A 26 3.55 5.98 -9.68
N ARG A 27 2.69 6.75 -10.37
CA ARG A 27 1.35 6.31 -10.77
C ARG A 27 1.44 5.28 -11.91
N GLY A 28 0.75 4.15 -11.76
CA GLY A 28 0.79 3.04 -12.72
C GLY A 28 2.11 2.26 -12.74
N VAL A 29 3.07 2.62 -11.91
CA VAL A 29 4.34 1.89 -11.76
C VAL A 29 4.19 0.83 -10.66
N PRO A 30 4.69 -0.41 -10.86
CA PRO A 30 4.82 -1.38 -9.79
C PRO A 30 5.78 -0.87 -8.71
N CYS A 31 5.24 -0.41 -7.60
CA CYS A 31 6.01 0.21 -6.51
C CYS A 31 5.71 -0.44 -5.15
N GLY A 32 6.68 -0.36 -4.26
CA GLY A 32 6.59 -0.78 -2.86
C GLY A 32 7.32 0.21 -1.95
N VAL A 33 6.92 0.25 -0.70
CA VAL A 33 7.53 1.08 0.34
C VAL A 33 8.30 0.17 1.28
N LEU A 34 9.56 0.52 1.52
CA LEU A 34 10.44 -0.22 2.42
C LEU A 34 10.52 0.47 3.79
N GLY A 35 10.45 -0.32 4.85
CA GLY A 35 10.73 0.08 6.22
C GLY A 35 12.04 -0.50 6.72
N ASN A 36 12.41 -0.16 7.95
CA ASN A 36 13.60 -0.68 8.64
C ASN A 36 14.88 -0.62 7.77
N GLN A 37 15.16 0.55 7.19
CA GLN A 37 16.32 0.78 6.32
C GLN A 37 16.42 -0.18 5.13
N GLY A 38 15.29 -0.60 4.57
CA GLY A 38 15.24 -1.49 3.39
C GLY A 38 15.03 -2.96 3.71
N ALA A 39 15.01 -3.35 5.00
CA ALA A 39 14.91 -4.75 5.40
C ALA A 39 13.49 -5.34 5.32
N CYS A 40 12.47 -4.52 5.05
CA CYS A 40 11.08 -4.98 5.05
C CYS A 40 10.22 -4.22 4.05
N VAL A 41 9.50 -4.92 3.17
CA VAL A 41 8.39 -4.37 2.39
C VAL A 41 7.20 -4.16 3.32
N ILE A 42 6.87 -2.89 3.60
CA ILE A 42 5.77 -2.52 4.51
C ILE A 42 4.48 -2.17 3.75
N ALA A 43 4.58 -1.81 2.48
CA ALA A 43 3.44 -1.66 1.58
C ALA A 43 3.87 -1.98 0.14
N LYS A 44 2.91 -2.38 -0.69
CA LYS A 44 3.12 -2.67 -2.11
C LYS A 44 1.85 -2.36 -2.89
N SER A 45 2.04 -1.88 -4.11
CA SER A 45 0.99 -1.67 -5.09
C SER A 45 0.36 -3.00 -5.52
N TYR A 46 -0.85 -2.99 -6.07
CA TYR A 46 -1.47 -4.19 -6.61
C TYR A 46 -0.67 -4.75 -7.79
N GLU A 47 -0.09 -3.86 -8.59
CA GLU A 47 0.80 -4.17 -9.70
C GLU A 47 2.04 -4.93 -9.19
N LEU A 48 2.69 -4.45 -8.12
CA LEU A 48 3.84 -5.14 -7.52
C LEU A 48 3.45 -6.46 -6.84
N LYS A 49 2.25 -6.53 -6.23
CA LYS A 49 1.69 -7.77 -5.68
C LYS A 49 1.48 -8.83 -6.78
N ALA A 50 1.08 -8.43 -7.99
CA ALA A 50 0.91 -9.35 -9.11
C ALA A 50 2.23 -10.01 -9.56
N TYR A 51 3.38 -9.38 -9.30
CA TYR A 51 4.72 -9.97 -9.48
C TYR A 51 5.14 -10.92 -8.35
N GLY A 52 4.29 -11.16 -7.36
CA GLY A 52 4.56 -12.12 -6.27
C GLY A 52 5.29 -11.54 -5.05
N VAL A 53 5.56 -10.23 -5.03
CA VAL A 53 6.20 -9.57 -3.88
C VAL A 53 5.29 -9.65 -2.65
N LYS A 54 5.84 -10.05 -1.49
CA LYS A 54 5.11 -10.18 -0.22
C LYS A 54 5.40 -9.00 0.71
N THR A 55 4.61 -8.89 1.77
CA THR A 55 4.94 -7.98 2.89
C THR A 55 5.92 -8.73 3.80
N GLY A 56 6.87 -8.02 4.41
CA GLY A 56 7.93 -8.63 5.22
C GLY A 56 9.29 -8.57 4.53
N PRO A 57 10.18 -9.54 4.77
CA PRO A 57 11.50 -9.56 4.13
C PRO A 57 11.41 -9.48 2.60
N PRO A 58 12.25 -8.66 1.93
CA PRO A 58 12.31 -8.58 0.48
C PRO A 58 12.77 -9.89 -0.16
#